data_AF-L2G9K6-F1
#
_entry.id   AF-L2G9K6-F1
#
_cell.length_a   1.000
_cell.length_b   1.000
_cell.length_c   1.000
_cell.angle_alpha   90.00
_cell.angle_beta   90.00
_cell.angle_gamma   90.00
#
_symmetry.space_group_name_H-M   'P 1'
#
loop_
_entity.id
_entity.type
_entity.pdbx_description
1 polymer ?
#
loop_
_entity_poly.entity_id
_entity_poly.type
_entity_poly.pdbx_seq_one_letter_code
_entity_poly.pdbx_strand_id
1 'polypeptide(L)'
;MVENHFFERLSRIMSIIRSDPKPFGGVQDIVVGDFCQLPPVMPFKNCMECGSLMNKKSRISSCSSYPHEHGRFSDDDKWAFKSPEWSKCNFKYVHFKQIHRQQDEAFVSVLQKCRLGKPLSKPDINLLLAHETDLENCTELYALRKEVEMHNNKENQKNKNKARRYFCLDDFCGPKNSDGGYALPEEFHDYTVLNLTAMAPTSQRPLKCLDDHRYAMCSELKLDMPVILLANIDLGAGLCNSRQGKIIGFKPLTEMPKQPSRQNYKHNPDGFEVAQHRYDHMMDFIASKATPREFPEVEFTNGIRRIIGPDTTANNIGRTSPYWLLSRTQIPLIPGWSMTIHKSQSLTLDRVTANLSKVFETGQAYVALSRARSLKGLKIKGCTMAQLRDCMKVDPVVKGFMDRMEAVESRETAETRPSMRDRFLVKREETVESRGVAETRPSMRDRFIVKREETAASRETTETIPSVRDMRDRFFRKREEAVEIKEEPQGQPAFFFDLQGE
;
A
#
# COMPACT_ATOMS: atom_id res chain seq x y z
N MET A 1 -6.01 5.25 -4.96
CA MET A 1 -5.84 5.97 -3.68
C MET A 1 -4.82 7.10 -3.70
N VAL A 2 -3.87 7.19 -4.66
CA VAL A 2 -3.02 8.39 -4.79
C VAL A 2 -3.87 9.57 -5.24
N GLU A 3 -3.81 10.67 -4.48
CA GLU A 3 -4.53 11.92 -4.71
C GLU A 3 -3.80 12.81 -5.73
N ASN A 4 -4.56 13.68 -6.41
CA ASN A 4 -4.08 14.70 -7.34
C ASN A 4 -2.93 15.55 -6.76
N HIS A 5 -3.17 16.36 -5.71
CA HIS A 5 -2.13 17.23 -5.16
C HIS A 5 -0.95 16.47 -4.55
N PHE A 6 -1.16 15.22 -4.13
CA PHE A 6 -0.05 14.39 -3.67
C PHE A 6 0.87 14.01 -4.84
N PHE A 7 0.30 13.56 -5.96
CA PHE A 7 1.05 13.23 -7.17
C PHE A 7 1.82 14.45 -7.70
N GLU A 8 1.16 15.60 -7.76
CA GLU A 8 1.75 16.87 -8.18
C GLU A 8 2.90 17.34 -7.25
N ARG A 9 2.69 17.30 -5.93
CA ARG A 9 3.76 17.63 -4.96
C ARG A 9 4.98 16.74 -5.11
N LEU A 10 4.77 15.44 -5.22
CA LEU A 10 5.87 14.49 -5.35
C LEU A 10 6.70 14.80 -6.60
N SER A 11 6.05 15.02 -7.74
CA SER A 11 6.71 15.39 -8.98
C SER A 11 7.50 16.70 -8.86
N ARG A 12 6.91 17.76 -8.28
CA ARG A 12 7.58 19.06 -8.09
C ARG A 12 8.78 18.97 -7.16
N ILE A 13 8.63 18.30 -6.02
CA ILE A 13 9.71 18.10 -5.04
C ILE A 13 10.89 17.38 -5.70
N MET A 14 10.61 16.29 -6.43
CA MET A 14 11.66 15.54 -7.13
C MET A 14 12.33 16.36 -8.23
N SER A 15 11.56 17.16 -8.97
CA SER A 15 12.10 18.06 -10.00
C SER A 15 13.08 19.09 -9.42
N ILE A 16 12.74 19.68 -8.26
CA ILE A 16 13.60 20.62 -7.54
C ILE A 16 14.85 19.93 -7.01
N ILE A 17 14.71 18.79 -6.33
CA ILE A 17 15.84 18.05 -5.74
C ILE A 17 16.84 17.60 -6.81
N ARG A 18 16.34 17.21 -7.98
CA ARG A 18 17.15 16.67 -9.07
C ARG A 18 17.62 17.75 -10.05
N SER A 19 17.20 19.00 -9.86
CA SER A 19 17.45 20.11 -10.78
C SER A 19 17.08 19.77 -12.24
N ASP A 20 16.00 19.01 -12.42
CA ASP A 20 15.47 18.61 -13.74
C ASP A 20 13.99 19.01 -13.81
N PRO A 21 13.57 19.89 -14.73
CA PRO A 21 12.19 20.37 -14.82
C PRO A 21 11.20 19.33 -15.37
N LYS A 22 11.68 18.18 -15.87
CA LYS A 22 10.81 17.08 -16.29
C LYS A 22 10.01 16.54 -15.10
N PRO A 23 8.83 15.95 -15.32
CA PRO A 23 8.06 15.29 -14.26
C PRO A 23 8.95 14.35 -13.43
N PHE A 24 8.77 14.40 -12.11
CA PHE A 24 9.54 13.61 -11.14
C PHE A 24 11.07 13.78 -11.28
N GLY A 25 11.54 14.91 -11.80
CA GLY A 25 12.97 15.16 -12.03
C GLY A 25 13.58 14.20 -13.07
N GLY A 26 12.81 13.81 -14.08
CA GLY A 26 13.28 12.95 -15.17
C GLY A 26 13.46 11.48 -14.80
N VAL A 27 12.90 11.04 -13.66
CA VAL A 27 12.86 9.63 -13.28
C VAL A 27 11.89 8.86 -14.18
N GLN A 28 12.20 7.60 -14.45
CA GLN A 28 11.26 6.71 -15.14
C GLN A 28 10.13 6.33 -14.17
N ASP A 29 8.93 6.80 -14.46
CA ASP A 29 7.74 6.49 -13.67
C ASP A 29 7.01 5.25 -14.18
N ILE A 30 6.77 4.29 -13.29
CA ILE A 30 5.91 3.13 -13.55
C ILE A 30 4.75 3.18 -12.55
N VAL A 31 3.55 3.47 -13.04
CA VAL A 31 2.35 3.56 -12.21
C VAL A 31 1.46 2.34 -12.42
N VAL A 32 1.11 1.67 -11.32
CA VAL A 32 0.23 0.49 -11.35
C VAL A 32 -0.94 0.71 -10.39
N GLY A 33 -2.16 0.43 -10.87
CA GLY A 33 -3.35 0.56 -10.04
C GLY A 33 -4.64 0.30 -10.81
N ASP A 34 -5.75 0.40 -10.10
CA ASP A 34 -7.10 0.25 -10.64
C ASP A 34 -7.98 1.37 -10.08
N PHE A 35 -8.29 2.38 -10.90
CA PHE A 35 -9.08 3.53 -10.48
C PHE A 35 -10.55 3.19 -10.20
N CYS A 36 -11.04 2.04 -10.67
CA CYS A 36 -12.36 1.51 -10.34
C CYS A 36 -12.47 1.00 -8.89
N GLN A 37 -11.35 0.91 -8.16
CA GLN A 37 -11.31 0.55 -6.75
C GLN A 37 -11.50 1.79 -5.86
N LEU A 38 -10.87 1.82 -4.68
CA LEU A 38 -11.09 2.90 -3.72
C LEU A 38 -10.47 4.24 -4.17
N PRO A 39 -11.21 5.35 -4.01
CA PRO A 39 -10.72 6.69 -4.25
C PRO A 39 -9.66 7.10 -3.20
N PRO A 40 -8.93 8.21 -3.44
CA PRO A 40 -8.10 8.84 -2.40
C PRO A 40 -8.92 9.22 -1.16
N VAL A 41 -8.36 9.03 0.03
CA VAL A 41 -8.99 9.37 1.30
C VAL A 41 -8.67 10.82 1.65
N MET A 42 -9.70 11.62 1.98
CA MET A 42 -9.58 13.04 2.33
C MET A 42 -8.78 13.86 1.28
N PRO A 43 -9.25 13.92 0.02
CA PRO A 43 -8.56 14.70 -1.00
C PRO A 43 -8.55 16.19 -0.65
N PHE A 44 -7.50 16.88 -1.08
CA PHE A 44 -7.29 18.31 -0.85
C PHE A 44 -7.30 18.69 0.64
N LYS A 45 -6.67 17.90 1.52
CA LYS A 45 -6.56 18.26 2.95
C LYS A 45 -5.68 19.50 3.18
N ASN A 46 -4.62 19.64 2.38
CA ASN A 46 -3.65 20.72 2.48
C ASN A 46 -3.55 21.46 1.15
N CYS A 47 -3.42 22.78 1.23
CA CYS A 47 -3.24 23.66 0.09
C CYS A 47 -1.92 23.34 -0.63
N MET A 48 -1.97 23.32 -1.96
CA MET A 48 -0.81 23.05 -2.81
C MET A 48 0.25 24.16 -2.72
N GLU A 49 -0.17 25.40 -2.48
CA GLU A 49 0.69 26.58 -2.56
C GLU A 49 1.29 26.96 -1.20
N CYS A 50 0.49 27.03 -0.14
CA CYS A 50 0.95 27.47 1.18
C CYS A 50 0.95 26.39 2.26
N GLY A 51 0.48 25.17 1.97
CA GLY A 51 0.43 24.06 2.93
C GLY A 51 -0.67 24.15 4.01
N SER A 52 -1.34 25.30 4.14
CA SER A 52 -2.48 25.49 5.06
C SER A 52 -3.58 24.45 4.85
N LEU A 53 -4.32 24.14 5.91
CA LEU A 53 -5.50 23.28 5.79
C LEU A 53 -6.52 23.89 4.82
N MET A 54 -7.18 23.05 4.04
CA MET A 54 -8.23 23.50 3.13
C MET A 54 -9.58 23.50 3.84
N ASN A 55 -10.40 24.51 3.57
CA ASN A 55 -11.80 24.55 3.95
C ASN A 55 -12.63 23.76 2.93
N LYS A 56 -13.33 22.72 3.39
CA LYS A 56 -14.25 21.94 2.55
C LYS A 56 -15.68 22.39 2.75
N LYS A 57 -16.32 22.88 1.69
CA LYS A 57 -17.75 23.21 1.64
C LYS A 57 -18.40 22.38 0.53
N SER A 58 -19.30 21.47 0.90
CA SER A 58 -19.87 20.50 -0.03
C SER A 58 -18.75 19.71 -0.74
N ARG A 59 -18.76 19.67 -2.08
CA ARG A 59 -17.76 19.00 -2.93
C ARG A 59 -16.60 19.90 -3.36
N ILE A 60 -16.44 21.08 -2.76
CA ILE A 60 -15.40 22.04 -3.14
C ILE A 60 -14.48 22.33 -1.95
N SER A 61 -13.18 22.22 -2.19
CA SER A 61 -12.11 22.58 -1.25
C SER A 61 -11.43 23.87 -1.69
N SER A 62 -11.23 24.81 -0.76
CA SER A 62 -10.50 26.07 -0.99
C SER A 62 -9.51 26.35 0.14
N CYS A 63 -8.42 27.06 -0.16
CA CYS A 63 -7.43 27.42 0.85
C CYS A 63 -8.06 28.20 2.01
N SER A 64 -7.68 27.87 3.25
CA SER A 64 -8.18 28.61 4.42
C SER A 64 -7.52 29.98 4.58
N SER A 65 -6.23 30.09 4.26
CA SER A 65 -5.46 31.34 4.37
C SER A 65 -5.71 32.29 3.19
N TYR A 66 -5.85 31.76 1.97
CA TYR A 66 -5.96 32.55 0.74
C TYR A 66 -7.04 31.96 -0.21
N PRO A 67 -8.33 31.99 0.18
CA PRO A 67 -9.41 31.30 -0.52
C PRO A 67 -9.69 31.79 -1.95
N HIS A 68 -9.29 33.03 -2.27
CA HIS A 68 -9.50 33.64 -3.58
C HIS A 68 -8.28 33.56 -4.51
N GLU A 69 -7.10 33.23 -3.97
CA GLU A 69 -5.83 33.23 -4.72
C GLU A 69 -5.38 31.81 -5.06
N HIS A 70 -5.38 30.88 -4.09
CA HIS A 70 -4.80 29.53 -4.25
C HIS A 70 -5.76 28.50 -4.87
N GLY A 71 -6.74 28.96 -5.65
CA GLY A 71 -7.68 28.11 -6.38
C GLY A 71 -8.77 27.42 -5.56
N ARG A 72 -9.73 26.82 -6.28
CA ARG A 72 -10.82 26.00 -5.75
C ARG A 72 -10.81 24.65 -6.45
N PHE A 73 -10.89 23.57 -5.68
CA PHE A 73 -10.74 22.21 -6.18
C PHE A 73 -12.02 21.40 -5.92
N SER A 74 -12.56 20.78 -6.98
CA SER A 74 -13.72 19.90 -6.85
C SER A 74 -13.28 18.52 -6.40
N ASP A 75 -14.12 17.80 -5.64
CA ASP A 75 -13.92 16.37 -5.34
C ASP A 75 -13.81 15.52 -6.62
N ASP A 76 -14.31 15.99 -7.77
CA ASP A 76 -14.13 15.34 -9.07
C ASP A 76 -12.68 15.38 -9.57
N ASP A 77 -11.86 16.30 -9.05
CA ASP A 77 -10.46 16.46 -9.41
C ASP A 77 -9.51 15.66 -8.51
N LYS A 78 -10.03 14.91 -7.53
CA LYS A 78 -9.23 14.18 -6.53
C LYS A 78 -8.26 13.16 -7.11
N TRP A 79 -8.49 12.69 -8.34
CA TRP A 79 -7.78 11.57 -8.95
C TRP A 79 -6.38 11.95 -9.43
N ALA A 80 -5.38 11.08 -9.26
CA ALA A 80 -4.01 11.33 -9.75
C ALA A 80 -3.97 11.68 -11.25
N PHE A 81 -4.80 11.04 -12.07
CA PHE A 81 -4.89 11.31 -13.52
C PHE A 81 -5.49 12.67 -13.88
N LYS A 82 -6.04 13.41 -12.91
CA LYS A 82 -6.50 14.79 -13.06
C LYS A 82 -5.41 15.82 -12.78
N SER A 83 -4.24 15.39 -12.29
CA SER A 83 -3.14 16.33 -12.04
C SER A 83 -2.53 16.85 -13.35
N PRO A 84 -2.08 18.11 -13.39
CA PRO A 84 -1.31 18.63 -14.52
C PRO A 84 -0.06 17.79 -14.79
N GLU A 85 0.61 17.32 -13.73
CA GLU A 85 1.83 16.53 -13.79
C GLU A 85 1.60 15.17 -14.44
N TRP A 86 0.46 14.51 -14.21
CA TRP A 86 0.12 13.27 -14.90
C TRP A 86 0.06 13.45 -16.42
N SER A 87 -0.49 14.57 -16.88
CA SER A 87 -0.55 14.90 -18.31
C SER A 87 0.85 15.13 -18.89
N LYS A 88 1.74 15.76 -18.12
CA LYS A 88 3.15 15.97 -18.52
C LYS A 88 3.95 14.66 -18.60
N CYS A 89 3.62 13.65 -17.78
CA CYS A 89 4.29 12.34 -17.82
C CYS A 89 4.07 11.59 -19.15
N ASN A 90 3.00 11.89 -19.88
CA ASN A 90 2.66 11.24 -21.15
C ASN A 90 2.73 9.69 -21.07
N PHE A 91 2.07 9.12 -20.06
CA PHE A 91 2.12 7.69 -19.80
C PHE A 91 1.71 6.84 -21.01
N LYS A 92 2.43 5.74 -21.20
CA LYS A 92 1.96 4.61 -22.02
C LYS A 92 1.09 3.72 -21.16
N TYR A 93 -0.10 3.40 -21.67
CA TYR A 93 -1.09 2.63 -20.94
C TYR A 93 -1.06 1.17 -21.36
N VAL A 94 -1.03 0.27 -20.39
CA VAL A 94 -1.09 -1.18 -20.62
C VAL A 94 -2.19 -1.75 -19.73
N HIS A 95 -3.19 -2.37 -20.34
CA HIS A 95 -4.32 -2.97 -19.62
C HIS A 95 -4.14 -4.48 -19.49
N PHE A 96 -4.04 -4.98 -18.25
CA PHE A 96 -4.06 -6.41 -17.99
C PHE A 96 -5.48 -6.95 -18.00
N LYS A 97 -5.77 -7.82 -18.97
CA LYS A 97 -7.12 -8.39 -19.21
C LYS A 97 -7.34 -9.72 -18.49
N GLN A 98 -6.27 -10.47 -18.24
CA GLN A 98 -6.38 -11.77 -17.59
C GLN A 98 -6.53 -11.62 -16.07
N ILE A 99 -7.60 -12.22 -15.53
CA ILE A 99 -7.85 -12.27 -14.09
C ILE A 99 -7.29 -13.59 -13.55
N HIS A 100 -6.32 -13.49 -12.63
CA HIS A 100 -5.70 -14.66 -12.00
C HIS A 100 -6.29 -15.00 -10.62
N ARG A 101 -7.02 -14.07 -9.99
CA ARG A 101 -7.50 -14.23 -8.62
C ARG A 101 -8.69 -15.19 -8.54
N GLN A 102 -9.65 -15.02 -9.45
CA GLN A 102 -10.85 -15.84 -9.54
C GLN A 102 -10.76 -16.80 -10.71
N GLN A 103 -11.13 -18.07 -10.48
CA GLN A 103 -11.15 -19.11 -11.51
C GLN A 103 -12.56 -19.33 -12.11
N ASP A 104 -13.60 -18.85 -11.43
CA ASP A 104 -14.99 -18.97 -11.88
C ASP A 104 -15.32 -17.89 -12.92
N GLU A 105 -15.54 -18.29 -14.17
CA GLU A 105 -15.82 -17.38 -15.28
C GLU A 105 -17.10 -16.56 -15.09
N ALA A 106 -18.15 -17.16 -14.52
CA ALA A 106 -19.41 -16.47 -14.26
C ALA A 106 -19.19 -15.39 -13.18
N PHE A 107 -18.43 -15.71 -12.14
CA PHE A 107 -18.06 -14.76 -11.11
C PHE A 107 -17.20 -13.61 -11.65
N VAL A 108 -16.19 -13.93 -12.47
CA VAL A 108 -15.33 -12.94 -13.13
C VAL A 108 -16.18 -11.99 -13.97
N SER A 109 -17.12 -12.51 -14.75
CA SER A 109 -18.05 -11.71 -15.56
C SER A 109 -18.87 -10.73 -14.71
N VAL A 110 -19.43 -11.20 -13.59
CA VAL A 110 -20.17 -10.32 -12.67
C VAL A 110 -19.28 -9.27 -12.03
N LEU A 111 -18.07 -9.62 -11.58
CA LEU A 111 -17.12 -8.67 -11.01
C LEU A 111 -16.70 -7.60 -12.03
N GLN A 112 -16.52 -7.96 -13.30
CA GLN A 112 -16.22 -6.98 -14.36
C GLN A 112 -17.39 -6.02 -14.59
N LYS A 113 -18.63 -6.50 -14.53
CA LYS A 113 -19.81 -5.61 -14.56
C LYS A 113 -19.79 -4.63 -13.40
N CYS A 114 -19.53 -5.11 -12.18
CA CYS A 114 -19.39 -4.25 -10.99
C CYS A 114 -18.26 -3.22 -11.15
N ARG A 115 -17.08 -3.66 -11.63
CA ARG A 115 -15.90 -2.81 -11.83
C ARG A 115 -16.16 -1.65 -12.79
N LEU A 116 -16.92 -1.90 -13.86
CA LEU A 116 -17.21 -0.94 -14.92
C LEU A 116 -18.55 -0.21 -14.72
N GLY A 117 -19.27 -0.49 -13.63
CA GLY A 117 -20.57 0.11 -13.33
C GLY A 117 -21.64 -0.27 -14.35
N LYS A 118 -21.54 -1.47 -14.95
CA LYS A 118 -22.58 -2.02 -15.83
C LYS A 118 -23.74 -2.53 -14.99
N PRO A 119 -25.01 -2.37 -15.43
CA PRO A 119 -26.16 -2.87 -14.69
C PRO A 119 -26.08 -4.38 -14.43
N LEU A 120 -26.35 -4.80 -13.19
CA LEU A 120 -26.45 -6.22 -12.83
C LEU A 120 -27.86 -6.75 -13.11
N SER A 121 -27.93 -7.80 -13.93
CA SER A 121 -29.18 -8.50 -14.24
C SER A 121 -29.68 -9.30 -13.02
N LYS A 122 -30.95 -9.75 -13.02
CA LYS A 122 -31.47 -10.61 -11.94
C LYS A 122 -30.63 -11.89 -11.74
N PRO A 123 -30.21 -12.61 -12.81
CA PRO A 123 -29.27 -13.73 -12.68
C PRO A 123 -27.95 -13.37 -12.01
N ASP A 124 -27.34 -12.22 -12.36
CA ASP A 124 -26.08 -11.79 -11.76
C ASP A 124 -26.21 -11.58 -10.24
N ILE A 125 -27.31 -10.97 -9.79
CA ILE A 125 -27.53 -10.71 -8.36
C ILE A 125 -27.90 -12.00 -7.62
N ASN A 126 -28.68 -12.88 -8.25
CA ASN A 126 -28.97 -14.20 -7.70
C ASN A 126 -27.68 -15.01 -7.52
N LEU A 127 -26.76 -14.97 -8.49
CA LEU A 127 -25.46 -15.63 -8.42
C LEU A 127 -24.62 -15.14 -7.23
N LEU A 128 -24.73 -13.84 -6.87
CA LEU A 128 -24.00 -13.25 -5.75
C LEU A 128 -24.64 -13.50 -4.37
N LEU A 129 -25.95 -13.74 -4.31
CA LEU A 129 -26.69 -13.84 -3.04
C LEU A 129 -27.12 -15.26 -2.67
N ALA A 130 -27.39 -16.11 -3.66
CA ALA A 130 -28.06 -17.41 -3.51
C ALA A 130 -27.19 -18.60 -3.94
N HIS A 131 -25.87 -18.46 -3.87
CA HIS A 131 -24.93 -19.55 -4.11
C HIS A 131 -24.56 -20.29 -2.81
N GLU A 132 -24.07 -21.52 -2.94
CA GLU A 132 -23.53 -22.30 -1.83
C GLU A 132 -22.24 -21.66 -1.31
N THR A 133 -22.07 -21.62 0.02
CA THR A 133 -20.93 -20.96 0.66
C THR A 133 -20.21 -21.85 1.66
N ASP A 134 -18.88 -21.80 1.66
CA ASP A 134 -18.00 -22.31 2.72
C ASP A 134 -17.33 -21.13 3.44
N LEU A 135 -17.77 -20.87 4.67
CA LEU A 135 -17.43 -19.66 5.44
C LEU A 135 -16.76 -19.98 6.78
N GLU A 136 -16.28 -21.21 6.96
CA GLU A 136 -15.60 -21.57 8.20
C GLU A 136 -14.35 -20.67 8.39
N ASN A 137 -14.25 -20.02 9.56
CA ASN A 137 -13.20 -19.06 9.89
C ASN A 137 -13.06 -17.90 8.88
N CYS A 138 -14.14 -17.52 8.18
CA CYS A 138 -14.10 -16.43 7.22
C CYS A 138 -13.82 -15.07 7.89
N THR A 139 -13.18 -14.18 7.13
CA THR A 139 -12.98 -12.78 7.55
C THR A 139 -14.16 -11.93 7.10
N GLU A 140 -14.80 -11.19 8.01
CA GLU A 140 -15.85 -10.23 7.68
C GLU A 140 -15.27 -8.85 7.36
N LEU A 141 -15.64 -8.28 6.20
CA LEU A 141 -15.22 -6.97 5.75
C LEU A 141 -16.29 -5.93 6.05
N TYR A 142 -15.87 -4.83 6.68
CA TYR A 142 -16.73 -3.70 7.02
C TYR A 142 -16.25 -2.40 6.38
N ALA A 143 -17.18 -1.47 6.18
CA ALA A 143 -16.84 -0.14 5.66
C ALA A 143 -16.12 0.71 6.72
N LEU A 144 -16.55 0.65 8.00
CA LEU A 144 -16.08 1.52 9.07
C LEU A 144 -15.16 0.81 10.08
N ARG A 145 -14.15 1.52 10.60
CA ARG A 145 -13.24 1.00 11.65
C ARG A 145 -13.98 0.61 12.93
N LYS A 146 -14.96 1.42 13.36
CA LYS A 146 -15.79 1.14 14.54
C LYS A 146 -16.51 -0.20 14.45
N GLU A 147 -16.96 -0.62 13.25
CA GLU A 147 -17.64 -1.91 13.07
C GLU A 147 -16.68 -3.08 13.24
N VAL A 148 -15.48 -2.95 12.67
CA VAL A 148 -14.38 -3.92 12.84
C VAL A 148 -13.98 -4.06 14.30
N GLU A 149 -13.81 -2.94 15.01
CA GLU A 149 -13.43 -2.93 16.42
C GLU A 149 -14.50 -3.61 17.28
N MET A 150 -15.78 -3.25 17.10
CA MET A 150 -16.88 -3.88 17.82
C MET A 150 -16.94 -5.39 17.56
N HIS A 151 -16.80 -5.81 16.30
CA HIS A 151 -16.83 -7.22 15.93
C HIS A 151 -15.63 -7.99 16.51
N ASN A 152 -14.41 -7.51 16.29
CA ASN A 152 -13.19 -8.14 16.81
C ASN A 152 -13.20 -8.22 18.34
N ASN A 153 -13.62 -7.16 19.04
CA ASN A 153 -13.72 -7.17 20.50
C ASN A 153 -14.74 -8.20 20.99
N LYS A 154 -15.90 -8.27 20.34
CA LYS A 154 -16.94 -9.26 20.66
C LYS A 154 -16.43 -10.68 20.48
N GLU A 155 -15.80 -11.00 19.34
CA GLU A 155 -15.26 -12.35 19.10
C GLU A 155 -14.09 -12.67 20.04
N ASN A 156 -13.22 -11.69 20.33
CA ASN A 156 -12.14 -11.88 21.28
C ASN A 156 -12.64 -12.12 22.72
N GLN A 157 -13.75 -11.48 23.14
CA GLN A 157 -14.37 -11.69 24.45
C GLN A 157 -15.06 -13.05 24.60
N LYS A 158 -15.61 -13.59 23.50
CA LYS A 158 -16.15 -14.95 23.46
C LYS A 158 -15.04 -15.99 23.63
N ASN A 159 -13.87 -15.74 23.06
CA ASN A 159 -12.71 -16.61 23.22
C ASN A 159 -12.11 -16.49 24.64
N LYS A 160 -12.40 -17.47 25.49
CA LYS A 160 -11.94 -17.56 26.88
C LYS A 160 -10.53 -18.13 27.05
N ASN A 161 -9.86 -18.53 25.97
CA ASN A 161 -8.49 -19.00 26.03
C ASN A 161 -7.55 -17.90 26.55
N LYS A 162 -6.49 -18.31 27.26
CA LYS A 162 -5.49 -17.40 27.82
C LYS A 162 -4.81 -16.58 26.70
N ALA A 163 -4.86 -15.26 26.84
CA ALA A 163 -4.18 -14.33 25.96
C ALA A 163 -2.66 -14.38 26.15
N ARG A 164 -1.93 -14.43 25.04
CA ARG A 164 -0.50 -14.18 24.98
C ARG A 164 -0.26 -12.86 24.27
N ARG A 165 0.52 -11.98 24.88
CA ARG A 165 0.79 -10.64 24.39
C ARG A 165 2.24 -10.54 23.92
N TYR A 166 2.42 -10.07 22.69
CA TYR A 166 3.71 -9.78 22.09
C TYR A 166 3.79 -8.28 21.82
N PHE A 167 4.66 -7.58 22.54
CA PHE A 167 4.92 -6.16 22.31
C PHE A 167 5.94 -6.01 21.18
N CYS A 168 5.76 -5.02 20.32
CA CYS A 168 6.68 -4.77 19.22
C CYS A 168 8.05 -4.29 19.72
N LEU A 169 9.08 -4.49 18.90
CA LEU A 169 10.37 -3.82 19.03
C LEU A 169 10.49 -2.77 17.93
N ASP A 170 10.37 -1.50 18.32
CA ASP A 170 10.60 -0.35 17.46
C ASP A 170 12.04 0.13 17.62
N ASP A 171 12.62 0.61 16.54
CA ASP A 171 13.94 1.23 16.58
C ASP A 171 14.10 2.32 15.51
N PHE A 172 14.96 3.28 15.83
CA PHE A 172 15.44 4.29 14.92
C PHE A 172 16.93 4.49 15.16
N CYS A 173 17.75 3.87 14.31
CA CYS A 173 19.20 3.88 14.48
C CYS A 173 19.92 4.30 13.20
N GLY A 174 21.10 4.87 13.38
CA GLY A 174 21.94 5.34 12.30
C GLY A 174 23.16 4.45 12.07
N PRO A 175 24.09 4.88 11.21
CA PRO A 175 25.42 4.30 11.16
C PRO A 175 26.15 4.55 12.48
N LYS A 176 26.83 3.54 13.02
CA LYS A 176 27.61 3.67 14.27
C LYS A 176 28.85 4.54 14.02
N ASN A 177 29.12 5.48 14.92
CA ASN A 177 30.39 6.20 14.97
C ASN A 177 31.52 5.28 15.43
N SER A 178 32.78 5.73 15.33
CA SER A 178 33.98 5.03 15.81
C SER A 178 33.86 4.53 17.26
N ASP A 179 33.11 5.27 18.08
CA ASP A 179 32.98 5.04 19.51
C ASP A 179 31.73 4.19 19.85
N GLY A 180 31.04 3.65 18.83
CA GLY A 180 29.84 2.82 18.98
C GLY A 180 28.53 3.57 19.26
N GLY A 181 28.59 4.89 19.43
CA GLY A 181 27.41 5.76 19.56
C GLY A 181 26.81 6.21 18.22
N TYR A 182 25.63 6.84 18.26
CA TYR A 182 25.00 7.49 17.11
C TYR A 182 25.00 8.99 17.33
N ALA A 183 25.41 9.78 16.33
CA ALA A 183 25.19 11.23 16.32
C ALA A 183 23.98 11.50 15.43
N LEU A 184 22.85 11.93 16.02
CA LEU A 184 21.64 12.27 15.27
C LEU A 184 21.93 13.51 14.39
N PRO A 185 21.80 13.42 13.04
CA PRO A 185 21.95 14.58 12.17
C PRO A 185 21.09 15.76 12.59
N GLU A 186 21.59 16.96 12.36
CA GLU A 186 20.87 18.21 12.69
C GLU A 186 19.47 18.25 12.09
N GLU A 187 19.34 17.71 10.87
CA GLU A 187 18.07 17.57 10.16
C GLU A 187 17.00 16.77 10.92
N PHE A 188 17.37 15.91 11.88
CA PHE A 188 16.41 15.10 12.64
C PHE A 188 16.07 15.66 14.03
N HIS A 189 16.75 16.71 14.52
CA HIS A 189 16.47 17.28 15.85
C HIS A 189 15.05 17.87 15.96
N ASP A 190 14.53 18.44 14.86
CA ASP A 190 13.18 19.03 14.82
C ASP A 190 12.06 18.00 14.63
N TYR A 191 12.39 16.74 14.33
CA TYR A 191 11.40 15.68 14.23
C TYR A 191 10.96 15.25 15.65
N THR A 192 10.08 16.05 16.25
CA THR A 192 9.35 15.73 17.51
C THR A 192 8.65 14.36 17.49
N VAL A 193 8.48 13.76 16.31
CA VAL A 193 7.92 12.42 16.08
C VAL A 193 8.87 11.29 16.47
N LEU A 194 10.18 11.56 16.54
CA LEU A 194 11.19 10.56 16.86
C LEU A 194 11.23 10.21 18.33
N ASN A 195 10.67 11.04 19.24
CA ASN A 195 10.68 10.91 20.71
C ASN A 195 11.28 9.57 21.18
N LEU A 196 12.62 9.50 21.10
CA LEU A 196 13.39 8.25 21.00
C LEU A 196 13.38 7.60 22.38
N THR A 197 12.28 6.95 22.70
CA THR A 197 12.04 6.45 24.05
C THR A 197 12.10 4.93 24.06
N ALA A 198 13.35 4.50 24.23
CA ALA A 198 13.80 3.19 24.67
C ALA A 198 13.64 2.02 23.67
N MET A 199 14.71 1.22 23.59
CA MET A 199 14.70 -0.07 22.93
C MET A 199 13.72 -0.99 23.65
N ALA A 200 12.59 -1.28 23.00
CA ALA A 200 11.66 -2.27 23.48
C ALA A 200 12.33 -3.66 23.38
N PRO A 201 12.18 -4.49 24.40
CA PRO A 201 10.85 -4.90 24.84
C PRO A 201 10.52 -4.41 26.26
N THR A 202 11.28 -3.45 26.79
CA THR A 202 11.10 -2.89 28.12
C THR A 202 10.37 -1.54 28.19
N SER A 203 10.09 -0.86 27.07
CA SER A 203 9.27 0.36 27.08
C SER A 203 7.88 0.11 26.47
N GLN A 204 6.85 0.42 27.22
CA GLN A 204 5.46 0.57 26.71
C GLN A 204 5.32 1.84 25.85
N ARG A 205 6.37 2.27 25.14
CA ARG A 205 6.43 3.55 24.42
C ARG A 205 6.90 3.30 22.97
N PRO A 206 6.02 2.82 22.08
CA PRO A 206 6.36 2.70 20.66
C PRO A 206 6.68 4.06 20.05
N LEU A 207 7.36 4.07 18.90
CA LEU A 207 7.60 5.29 18.16
C LEU A 207 6.28 5.80 17.57
N LYS A 208 5.93 7.06 17.86
CA LYS A 208 4.69 7.70 17.40
C LYS A 208 4.58 7.72 15.87
N CYS A 209 5.71 7.83 15.16
CA CYS A 209 5.75 7.76 13.70
C CYS A 209 5.31 6.39 13.14
N LEU A 210 5.23 5.36 13.99
CA LEU A 210 4.82 4.00 13.66
C LEU A 210 3.42 3.65 14.20
N ASP A 211 2.61 4.63 14.61
CA ASP A 211 1.22 4.39 15.06
C ASP A 211 0.37 3.74 13.95
N ASP A 212 0.56 4.18 12.70
CA ASP A 212 -0.12 3.63 11.51
C ASP A 212 0.61 2.42 10.89
N HIS A 213 1.60 1.86 11.58
CA HIS A 213 2.35 0.73 11.06
C HIS A 213 1.45 -0.51 10.88
N ARG A 214 1.77 -1.33 9.88
CA ARG A 214 1.00 -2.55 9.58
C ARG A 214 1.02 -3.60 10.69
N TYR A 215 2.08 -3.59 11.49
CA TYR A 215 2.24 -4.42 12.68
C TYR A 215 1.77 -3.66 13.91
N ALA A 216 0.93 -4.32 14.70
CA ALA A 216 0.38 -3.78 15.92
C ALA A 216 1.50 -3.56 16.96
N MET A 217 1.36 -2.50 17.74
CA MET A 217 2.19 -2.24 18.92
C MET A 217 2.17 -3.44 19.89
N CYS A 218 0.99 -4.02 20.12
CA CYS A 218 0.83 -5.22 20.92
C CYS A 218 -0.09 -6.19 20.18
N SER A 219 0.42 -7.39 19.93
CA SER A 219 -0.36 -8.49 19.36
C SER A 219 -0.87 -9.38 20.47
N GLU A 220 -2.17 -9.31 20.75
CA GLU A 220 -2.84 -10.23 21.66
C GLU A 220 -3.36 -11.44 20.88
N LEU A 221 -2.78 -12.61 21.12
CA LEU A 221 -3.08 -13.85 20.42
C LEU A 221 -3.62 -14.90 21.38
N LYS A 222 -4.62 -15.68 20.94
CA LYS A 222 -5.27 -16.74 21.71
C LYS A 222 -5.35 -18.02 20.91
N LEU A 223 -5.42 -19.16 21.61
CA LEU A 223 -5.78 -20.43 20.99
C LEU A 223 -7.17 -20.30 20.34
N ASP A 224 -7.35 -20.95 19.20
CA ASP A 224 -8.54 -20.90 18.34
C ASP A 224 -8.84 -19.55 17.67
N MET A 225 -7.97 -18.56 17.81
CA MET A 225 -8.13 -17.27 17.13
C MET A 225 -7.87 -17.43 15.62
N PRO A 226 -8.81 -17.05 14.73
CA PRO A 226 -8.51 -16.89 13.32
C PRO A 226 -7.55 -15.73 13.13
N VAL A 227 -6.60 -15.86 12.21
CA VAL A 227 -5.54 -14.88 11.95
C VAL A 227 -5.30 -14.71 10.45
N ILE A 228 -4.77 -13.56 10.09
CA ILE A 228 -4.27 -13.26 8.73
C ILE A 228 -2.77 -12.99 8.81
N LEU A 229 -2.01 -13.68 7.98
CA LEU A 229 -0.58 -13.48 7.83
C LEU A 229 -0.28 -12.18 7.07
N LEU A 230 0.65 -11.38 7.57
CA LEU A 230 1.05 -10.11 6.99
C LEU A 230 2.40 -10.17 6.25
N ALA A 231 3.24 -11.18 6.52
CA ALA A 231 4.55 -11.32 5.91
C ALA A 231 4.59 -12.40 4.83
N ASN A 232 5.54 -12.30 3.91
CA ASN A 232 5.87 -13.39 3.01
C ASN A 232 6.92 -14.27 3.70
N ILE A 233 6.50 -15.43 4.19
CA ILE A 233 7.37 -16.33 4.96
C ILE A 233 7.94 -17.41 4.04
N ASP A 234 7.07 -18.07 3.27
CA ASP A 234 7.46 -19.13 2.34
C ASP A 234 6.51 -19.10 1.14
N LEU A 235 6.99 -18.53 0.04
CA LEU A 235 6.21 -18.41 -1.19
C LEU A 235 5.98 -19.78 -1.86
N GLY A 236 6.91 -20.72 -1.73
CA GLY A 236 6.80 -22.06 -2.30
C GLY A 236 5.73 -22.89 -1.61
N ALA A 237 5.64 -22.76 -0.28
CA ALA A 237 4.55 -23.32 0.53
C ALA A 237 3.24 -22.51 0.42
N GLY A 238 3.24 -21.34 -0.23
CA GLY A 238 2.06 -20.47 -0.32
C GLY A 238 1.72 -19.73 0.99
N LEU A 239 2.68 -19.62 1.92
CA LEU A 239 2.63 -18.81 3.14
C LEU A 239 3.05 -17.37 2.82
N CYS A 240 2.14 -16.66 2.17
CA CYS A 240 2.31 -15.27 1.77
C CYS A 240 1.38 -14.34 2.54
N ASN A 241 1.65 -13.03 2.43
CA ASN A 241 0.78 -11.99 2.94
C ASN A 241 -0.69 -12.21 2.49
N SER A 242 -1.64 -12.00 3.38
CA SER A 242 -3.09 -12.27 3.27
C SER A 242 -3.53 -13.71 3.56
N ARG A 243 -2.61 -14.67 3.77
CA ARG A 243 -3.02 -16.06 4.03
C ARG A 243 -3.81 -16.16 5.34
N GLN A 244 -5.02 -16.73 5.26
CA GLN A 244 -5.88 -16.97 6.41
C GLN A 244 -5.50 -18.28 7.11
N GLY A 245 -5.56 -18.29 8.44
CA GLY A 245 -5.35 -19.47 9.27
C GLY A 245 -5.98 -19.35 10.65
N LYS A 246 -5.77 -20.35 11.49
CA LYS A 246 -6.26 -20.42 12.86
C LYS A 246 -5.12 -20.83 13.80
N ILE A 247 -5.01 -20.18 14.94
CA ILE A 247 -4.01 -20.55 15.97
C ILE A 247 -4.46 -21.87 16.61
N ILE A 248 -3.62 -22.89 16.47
CA ILE A 248 -3.84 -24.25 17.01
C ILE A 248 -2.96 -24.57 18.21
N GLY A 249 -2.00 -23.70 18.52
CA GLY A 249 -1.10 -23.89 19.66
C GLY A 249 -0.12 -22.74 19.82
N PHE A 250 0.72 -22.86 20.85
CA PHE A 250 1.90 -22.03 21.03
C PHE A 250 3.07 -22.94 21.35
N LYS A 251 4.15 -22.82 20.58
CA LYS A 251 5.33 -23.69 20.69
C LYS A 251 6.62 -22.88 20.56
N PRO A 252 7.74 -23.34 21.13
CA PRO A 252 9.05 -22.74 20.86
C PRO A 252 9.35 -22.75 19.35
N LEU A 253 10.11 -21.76 18.86
CA LEU A 253 10.54 -21.74 17.46
C LEU A 253 11.41 -22.95 17.15
N THR A 254 11.06 -23.67 16.08
CA THR A 254 11.86 -24.78 15.55
C THR A 254 12.87 -24.31 14.51
N GLU A 255 12.57 -23.21 13.82
CA GLU A 255 13.40 -22.61 12.79
C GLU A 255 13.72 -21.16 13.17
N MET A 256 15.00 -20.82 13.16
CA MET A 256 15.48 -19.48 13.45
C MET A 256 15.56 -18.64 12.17
N PRO A 257 15.46 -17.30 12.27
CA PRO A 257 15.75 -16.39 11.16
C PRO A 257 17.11 -16.72 10.53
N LYS A 258 17.19 -16.68 9.19
CA LYS A 258 18.45 -16.93 8.48
C LYS A 258 19.28 -15.66 8.44
N GLN A 259 20.53 -15.75 8.85
CA GLN A 259 21.47 -14.63 8.74
C GLN A 259 21.70 -14.27 7.26
N PRO A 260 21.65 -12.99 6.88
CA PRO A 260 21.90 -12.58 5.50
C PRO A 260 23.37 -12.81 5.12
N SER A 261 23.59 -13.27 3.89
CA SER A 261 24.94 -13.43 3.33
C SER A 261 25.31 -12.21 2.48
N ARG A 262 26.51 -11.65 2.71
CA ARG A 262 27.05 -10.55 1.89
C ARG A 262 27.09 -10.88 0.41
N GLN A 263 27.26 -12.16 0.04
CA GLN A 263 27.30 -12.59 -1.35
C GLN A 263 26.00 -12.30 -2.11
N ASN A 264 24.85 -12.39 -1.44
CA ASN A 264 23.53 -12.11 -2.03
C ASN A 264 23.32 -10.61 -2.33
N TYR A 265 24.19 -9.76 -1.78
CA TYR A 265 24.09 -8.30 -1.85
C TYR A 265 25.37 -7.66 -2.41
N LYS A 266 26.15 -8.40 -3.21
CA LYS A 266 27.44 -7.94 -3.76
C LYS A 266 27.36 -6.57 -4.45
N HIS A 267 26.23 -6.24 -5.06
CA HIS A 267 25.99 -4.98 -5.77
C HIS A 267 25.02 -4.03 -5.04
N ASN A 268 24.71 -4.30 -3.77
CA ASN A 268 23.75 -3.54 -2.98
C ASN A 268 24.15 -3.54 -1.48
N PRO A 269 25.22 -2.82 -1.10
CA PRO A 269 25.71 -2.77 0.29
C PRO A 269 24.64 -2.23 1.26
N ASP A 270 23.91 -1.19 0.88
CA ASP A 270 22.79 -0.65 1.69
C ASP A 270 21.72 -1.73 1.93
N GLY A 271 21.39 -2.52 0.91
CA GLY A 271 20.46 -3.64 1.03
C GLY A 271 20.96 -4.72 2.01
N PHE A 272 22.27 -4.96 2.08
CA PHE A 272 22.85 -5.85 3.08
C PHE A 272 22.68 -5.30 4.49
N GLU A 273 22.92 -4.01 4.70
CA GLU A 273 22.74 -3.35 6.00
C GLU A 273 21.30 -3.45 6.49
N VAL A 274 20.33 -3.17 5.62
CA VAL A 274 18.89 -3.35 5.94
C VAL A 274 18.57 -4.80 6.29
N ALA A 275 19.11 -5.76 5.53
CA ALA A 275 18.88 -7.19 5.78
C ALA A 275 19.50 -7.64 7.12
N GLN A 276 20.71 -7.17 7.43
CA GLN A 276 21.41 -7.46 8.68
C GLN A 276 20.64 -6.86 9.86
N HIS A 277 20.20 -5.61 9.76
CA HIS A 277 19.36 -4.94 10.75
C HIS A 277 18.07 -5.74 11.02
N ARG A 278 17.37 -6.19 9.97
CA ARG A 278 16.17 -7.02 10.15
C ARG A 278 16.48 -8.31 10.92
N TYR A 279 17.58 -8.98 10.58
CA TYR A 279 18.01 -10.19 11.26
C TYR A 279 18.32 -9.94 12.74
N ASP A 280 19.14 -8.93 13.05
CA ASP A 280 19.53 -8.60 14.43
C ASP A 280 18.30 -8.28 15.28
N HIS A 281 17.37 -7.47 14.77
CA HIS A 281 16.13 -7.15 15.45
C HIS A 281 15.21 -8.36 15.69
N MET A 282 15.10 -9.28 14.73
CA MET A 282 14.34 -10.52 14.94
C MET A 282 14.99 -11.37 16.03
N MET A 283 16.32 -11.44 16.07
CA MET A 283 17.06 -12.18 17.10
C MET A 283 16.90 -11.55 18.48
N ASP A 284 16.99 -10.22 18.59
CA ASP A 284 16.75 -9.48 19.84
C ASP A 284 15.32 -9.69 20.36
N PHE A 285 14.33 -9.66 19.46
CA PHE A 285 12.94 -9.95 19.79
C PHE A 285 12.76 -11.36 20.37
N ILE A 286 13.46 -12.36 19.83
CA ILE A 286 13.39 -13.76 20.30
C ILE A 286 14.16 -13.95 21.62
N ALA A 287 15.33 -13.31 21.76
CA ALA A 287 16.21 -13.45 22.91
C ALA A 287 15.67 -12.77 24.17
N SER A 288 14.97 -11.66 23.99
CA SER A 288 14.27 -10.87 25.00
C SER A 288 13.60 -11.70 26.11
N LYS A 289 13.80 -11.28 27.36
CA LYS A 289 13.09 -11.83 28.54
C LYS A 289 11.64 -11.39 28.63
N ALA A 290 11.28 -10.27 28.01
CA ALA A 290 9.92 -9.73 28.02
C ALA A 290 9.02 -10.33 26.93
N THR A 291 9.61 -11.02 25.94
CA THR A 291 8.88 -11.74 24.89
C THR A 291 8.51 -13.15 25.38
N PRO A 292 7.27 -13.63 25.17
CA PRO A 292 6.93 -15.02 25.43
C PRO A 292 7.85 -15.98 24.67
N ARG A 293 8.32 -17.05 25.33
CA ARG A 293 9.23 -18.05 24.75
C ARG A 293 8.57 -18.96 23.71
N GLU A 294 7.25 -19.03 23.71
CA GLU A 294 6.46 -19.79 22.74
C GLU A 294 5.78 -18.83 21.77
N PHE A 295 5.65 -19.25 20.52
CA PHE A 295 5.16 -18.50 19.38
C PHE A 295 3.94 -19.21 18.78
N PRO A 296 3.02 -18.47 18.12
CA PRO A 296 1.79 -19.05 17.61
C PRO A 296 2.06 -20.11 16.54
N GLU A 297 1.56 -21.31 16.77
CA GLU A 297 1.44 -22.36 15.75
C GLU A 297 0.10 -22.17 15.04
N VAL A 298 0.17 -21.93 13.73
CA VAL A 298 -0.99 -21.61 12.89
C VAL A 298 -1.22 -22.73 11.90
N GLU A 299 -2.46 -23.22 11.82
CA GLU A 299 -2.96 -24.02 10.72
C GLU A 299 -3.59 -23.10 9.67
N PHE A 300 -2.97 -23.03 8.50
CA PHE A 300 -3.45 -22.21 7.40
C PHE A 300 -4.49 -22.93 6.55
N THR A 301 -5.29 -22.15 5.84
CA THR A 301 -6.35 -22.62 4.93
C THR A 301 -5.87 -23.55 3.81
N ASN A 302 -4.57 -23.56 3.49
CA ASN A 302 -3.96 -24.52 2.56
C ASN A 302 -3.51 -25.83 3.22
N GLY A 303 -3.86 -26.06 4.50
CA GLY A 303 -3.51 -27.23 5.28
C GLY A 303 -2.11 -27.20 5.91
N ILE A 304 -1.32 -26.16 5.64
CA ILE A 304 0.05 -26.05 6.18
C ILE A 304 0.00 -25.58 7.61
N ARG A 305 0.77 -26.26 8.48
CA ARG A 305 1.01 -25.86 9.86
C ARG A 305 2.38 -25.22 9.99
N ARG A 306 2.47 -24.07 10.65
CA ARG A 306 3.72 -23.34 10.82
C ARG A 306 3.73 -22.58 12.13
N ILE A 307 4.88 -22.60 12.81
CA ILE A 307 5.14 -21.71 13.95
C ILE A 307 5.60 -20.36 13.39
N ILE A 308 4.90 -19.30 13.75
CA ILE A 308 5.12 -17.96 13.20
C ILE A 308 5.97 -17.14 14.17
N GLY A 309 7.23 -16.93 13.79
CA GLY A 309 8.17 -16.04 14.49
C GLY A 309 7.97 -14.56 14.15
N PRO A 310 8.83 -13.68 14.69
CA PRO A 310 8.79 -12.26 14.37
C PRO A 310 9.22 -11.99 12.92
N ASP A 311 8.77 -10.86 12.39
CA ASP A 311 9.24 -10.25 11.15
C ASP A 311 9.58 -8.78 11.41
N THR A 312 10.61 -8.29 10.72
CA THR A 312 11.07 -6.90 10.83
C THR A 312 10.87 -6.15 9.53
N THR A 313 10.08 -5.09 9.58
CA THR A 313 10.05 -4.06 8.54
C THR A 313 11.07 -2.99 8.90
N ALA A 314 11.92 -2.61 7.94
CA ALA A 314 12.91 -1.55 8.11
C ALA A 314 12.95 -0.67 6.86
N ASN A 315 12.93 0.65 7.08
CA ASN A 315 12.90 1.68 6.03
C ASN A 315 14.09 2.61 6.17
N ASN A 316 14.70 2.95 5.02
CA ASN A 316 15.80 3.91 4.96
C ASN A 316 15.26 5.33 5.08
N ILE A 317 15.88 6.12 5.96
CA ILE A 317 15.59 7.53 6.25
C ILE A 317 16.88 8.32 6.04
N GLY A 318 16.76 9.49 5.41
CA GLY A 318 17.90 10.35 5.06
C GLY A 318 18.16 10.43 3.56
N ARG A 319 19.02 11.37 3.16
CA ARG A 319 19.25 11.71 1.74
C ARG A 319 20.32 10.85 1.07
N THR A 320 21.33 10.44 1.83
CA THR A 320 22.52 9.74 1.31
C THR A 320 22.86 8.56 2.22
N SER A 321 23.36 7.48 1.62
CA SER A 321 23.95 6.37 2.36
C SER A 321 25.21 6.85 3.12
N PRO A 322 25.50 6.29 4.32
CA PRO A 322 24.68 5.32 5.04
C PRO A 322 23.39 5.93 5.61
N TYR A 323 22.28 5.20 5.44
CA TYR A 323 20.96 5.67 5.84
C TYR A 323 20.67 5.40 7.31
N TRP A 324 19.75 6.17 7.88
CA TRP A 324 19.08 5.82 9.13
C TRP A 324 18.01 4.78 8.87
N LEU A 325 17.77 3.89 9.83
CA LEU A 325 16.79 2.81 9.72
C LEU A 325 15.67 3.03 10.73
N LEU A 326 14.45 3.21 10.23
CA LEU A 326 13.24 3.17 11.03
C LEU A 326 12.62 1.77 10.90
N SER A 327 12.52 1.04 12.01
CA SER A 327 12.02 -0.34 12.00
C SER A 327 10.98 -0.65 13.08
N ARG A 328 10.17 -1.67 12.79
CA ARG A 328 9.28 -2.36 13.74
C ARG A 328 9.41 -3.86 13.54
N THR A 329 9.57 -4.57 14.65
CA THR A 329 9.62 -6.03 14.74
C THR A 329 8.43 -6.53 15.53
N GLN A 330 7.69 -7.50 14.98
CA GLN A 330 6.49 -8.05 15.60
C GLN A 330 6.14 -9.40 14.97
N ILE A 331 5.30 -10.19 15.65
CA ILE A 331 4.65 -11.35 15.04
C ILE A 331 3.74 -10.86 13.88
N PRO A 332 3.95 -11.29 12.63
CA PRO A 332 3.24 -10.76 11.47
C PRO A 332 1.83 -11.35 11.33
N LEU A 333 1.05 -11.38 12.40
CA LEU A 333 -0.33 -11.87 12.44
C LEU A 333 -1.25 -10.76 12.94
N ILE A 334 -2.43 -10.65 12.33
CA ILE A 334 -3.54 -9.86 12.86
C ILE A 334 -4.76 -10.74 13.11
N PRO A 335 -5.66 -10.34 14.02
CA PRO A 335 -6.95 -11.01 14.17
C PRO A 335 -7.68 -11.10 12.84
N GLY A 336 -8.12 -12.30 12.50
CA GLY A 336 -8.72 -12.65 11.22
C GLY A 336 -10.25 -12.62 11.20
N TRP A 337 -10.91 -12.26 12.30
CA TRP A 337 -12.37 -12.17 12.35
C TRP A 337 -12.92 -11.08 11.43
N SER A 338 -12.35 -9.88 11.51
CA SER A 338 -12.80 -8.78 10.66
C SER A 338 -11.73 -7.74 10.38
N MET A 339 -11.90 -7.06 9.25
CA MET A 339 -11.08 -5.91 8.86
C MET A 339 -11.86 -4.93 7.98
N THR A 340 -11.30 -3.72 7.78
CA THR A 340 -11.95 -2.76 6.91
C THR A 340 -11.76 -3.13 5.44
N ILE A 341 -12.74 -2.79 4.60
CA ILE A 341 -12.64 -2.93 3.14
C ILE A 341 -11.39 -2.20 2.62
N HIS A 342 -11.08 -1.03 3.18
CA HIS A 342 -9.86 -0.26 2.88
C HIS A 342 -8.58 -1.08 3.11
N LYS A 343 -8.43 -1.73 4.26
CA LYS A 343 -7.24 -2.57 4.56
C LYS A 343 -7.19 -3.84 3.70
N SER A 344 -8.32 -4.27 3.14
CA SER A 344 -8.38 -5.47 2.29
C SER A 344 -7.95 -5.24 0.83
N GLN A 345 -7.78 -3.99 0.36
CA GLN A 345 -7.68 -3.68 -1.08
C GLN A 345 -6.51 -4.36 -1.82
N SER A 346 -5.43 -4.74 -1.16
CA SER A 346 -4.33 -5.51 -1.77
C SER A 346 -4.38 -7.00 -1.46
N LEU A 347 -5.32 -7.43 -0.62
CA LEU A 347 -5.41 -8.80 -0.12
C LEU A 347 -6.21 -9.69 -1.06
N THR A 348 -5.89 -10.97 -1.03
CA THR A 348 -6.71 -12.03 -1.62
C THR A 348 -7.12 -12.98 -0.50
N LEU A 349 -8.42 -13.17 -0.31
CA LEU A 349 -8.99 -13.95 0.78
C LEU A 349 -9.66 -15.21 0.23
N ASP A 350 -9.38 -16.35 0.87
CA ASP A 350 -9.97 -17.63 0.50
C ASP A 350 -11.44 -17.68 0.92
N ARG A 351 -11.76 -17.18 2.12
CA ARG A 351 -13.12 -17.11 2.68
C ARG A 351 -13.42 -15.73 3.25
N VAL A 352 -14.44 -15.04 2.72
CA VAL A 352 -14.75 -13.66 3.05
C VAL A 352 -16.26 -13.42 3.11
N THR A 353 -16.69 -12.71 4.14
CA THR A 353 -18.04 -12.13 4.21
C THR A 353 -17.94 -10.63 3.96
N ALA A 354 -18.57 -10.11 2.91
CA ALA A 354 -18.66 -8.68 2.65
C ALA A 354 -19.93 -8.10 3.29
N ASN A 355 -19.76 -7.30 4.35
CA ASN A 355 -20.87 -6.57 4.95
C ASN A 355 -21.01 -5.19 4.30
N LEU A 356 -22.08 -5.02 3.52
CA LEU A 356 -22.28 -3.82 2.69
C LEU A 356 -23.23 -2.79 3.32
N SER A 357 -23.67 -3.01 4.56
CA SER A 357 -24.71 -2.19 5.21
C SER A 357 -24.37 -0.71 5.38
N LYS A 358 -23.07 -0.38 5.49
CA LYS A 358 -22.58 1.00 5.64
C LYS A 358 -21.59 1.41 4.56
N VAL A 359 -21.64 0.79 3.39
CA VAL A 359 -20.83 1.24 2.25
C VAL A 359 -21.26 2.65 1.85
N PHE A 360 -20.29 3.54 1.72
CA PHE A 360 -20.52 4.98 1.48
C PHE A 360 -19.72 5.52 0.30
N GLU A 361 -18.66 4.83 -0.13
CA GLU A 361 -17.84 5.23 -1.28
C GLU A 361 -18.11 4.38 -2.53
N THR A 362 -17.98 5.02 -3.70
CA THR A 362 -17.94 4.31 -4.98
C THR A 362 -16.74 3.36 -5.05
N GLY A 363 -16.93 2.22 -5.71
CA GLY A 363 -15.89 1.17 -5.79
C GLY A 363 -15.67 0.37 -4.49
N GLN A 364 -16.17 0.81 -3.33
CA GLN A 364 -15.97 0.12 -2.05
C GLN A 364 -16.63 -1.27 -2.04
N ALA A 365 -17.86 -1.39 -2.55
CA ALA A 365 -18.51 -2.70 -2.69
C ALA A 365 -17.74 -3.61 -3.65
N TYR A 366 -17.33 -3.10 -4.82
CA TYR A 366 -16.50 -3.85 -5.77
C TYR A 366 -15.19 -4.34 -5.13
N VAL A 367 -14.51 -3.51 -4.34
CA VAL A 367 -13.29 -3.92 -3.62
C VAL A 367 -13.59 -5.06 -2.66
N ALA A 368 -14.65 -4.97 -1.86
CA ALA A 368 -15.03 -6.02 -0.91
C ALA A 368 -15.29 -7.37 -1.59
N LEU A 369 -16.05 -7.37 -2.69
CA LEU A 369 -16.39 -8.59 -3.43
C LEU A 369 -15.17 -9.18 -4.15
N SER A 370 -14.37 -8.33 -4.77
CA SER A 370 -13.19 -8.76 -5.54
C SER A 370 -12.08 -9.37 -4.68
N ARG A 371 -12.19 -9.36 -3.34
CA ARG A 371 -11.23 -10.02 -2.44
C ARG A 371 -11.34 -11.54 -2.48
N ALA A 372 -12.54 -12.06 -2.70
CA ALA A 372 -12.81 -13.48 -2.73
C ALA A 372 -12.12 -14.16 -3.93
N ARG A 373 -11.56 -15.36 -3.72
CA ARG A 373 -11.03 -16.20 -4.81
C ARG A 373 -12.12 -16.96 -5.57
N SER A 374 -13.26 -17.23 -4.94
CA SER A 374 -14.36 -17.99 -5.54
C SER A 374 -15.70 -17.53 -4.99
N LEU A 375 -16.80 -17.86 -5.69
CA LEU A 375 -18.15 -17.66 -5.15
C LEU A 375 -18.35 -18.46 -3.86
N LYS A 376 -17.90 -19.71 -3.83
CA LYS A 376 -18.00 -20.57 -2.62
C LYS A 376 -17.39 -19.90 -1.39
N GLY A 377 -16.29 -19.16 -1.55
CA GLY A 377 -15.65 -18.41 -0.48
C GLY A 377 -16.23 -17.01 -0.21
N LEU A 378 -17.32 -16.60 -0.84
CA LEU A 378 -17.91 -15.27 -0.70
C LEU A 378 -19.30 -15.34 -0.06
N LYS A 379 -19.58 -14.48 0.92
CA LYS A 379 -20.95 -14.18 1.36
C LYS A 379 -21.19 -12.69 1.39
N ILE A 380 -22.34 -12.23 0.92
CA ILE A 380 -22.75 -10.83 1.03
C ILE A 380 -23.79 -10.70 2.15
N LYS A 381 -23.61 -9.72 3.03
CA LYS A 381 -24.53 -9.39 4.12
C LYS A 381 -24.89 -7.90 4.10
N GLY A 382 -26.01 -7.58 4.76
CA GLY A 382 -26.36 -6.20 5.09
C GLY A 382 -26.88 -5.36 3.92
N CYS A 383 -27.33 -5.98 2.83
CA CYS A 383 -27.95 -5.26 1.72
C CYS A 383 -29.09 -6.05 1.07
N THR A 384 -30.13 -5.35 0.63
CA THR A 384 -31.16 -5.88 -0.27
C THR A 384 -30.66 -5.91 -1.73
N MET A 385 -31.41 -6.58 -2.62
CA MET A 385 -31.10 -6.56 -4.06
C MET A 385 -31.05 -5.14 -4.64
N ALA A 386 -31.91 -4.23 -4.18
CA ALA A 386 -31.91 -2.84 -4.64
C ALA A 386 -30.65 -2.10 -4.17
N GLN A 387 -30.31 -2.22 -2.88
CA GLN A 387 -29.10 -1.62 -2.31
C GLN A 387 -27.82 -2.15 -2.96
N LEU A 388 -27.78 -3.44 -3.30
CA LEU A 388 -26.64 -4.04 -4.00
C LEU A 388 -26.45 -3.43 -5.40
N ARG A 389 -27.53 -3.11 -6.12
CA ARG A 389 -27.40 -2.39 -7.40
C ARG A 389 -26.88 -0.97 -7.19
N ASP A 390 -27.38 -0.29 -6.17
CA ASP A 390 -27.01 1.12 -5.92
C ASP A 390 -25.56 1.28 -5.47
N CYS A 391 -25.01 0.35 -4.70
CA CYS A 391 -23.63 0.42 -4.23
C CYS A 391 -22.59 -0.06 -5.26
N MET A 392 -23.01 -0.64 -6.40
CA MET A 392 -22.14 -1.09 -7.50
C MET A 392 -21.91 -0.03 -8.58
N LYS A 393 -22.01 1.25 -8.21
CA LYS A 393 -21.74 2.39 -9.10
C LYS A 393 -20.25 2.72 -9.14
N VAL A 394 -19.82 3.18 -10.31
CA VAL A 394 -18.47 3.70 -10.56
C VAL A 394 -18.53 5.21 -10.65
N ASP A 395 -17.51 5.89 -10.15
CA ASP A 395 -17.35 7.34 -10.27
C ASP A 395 -17.35 7.74 -11.76
N PRO A 396 -18.21 8.69 -12.20
CA PRO A 396 -18.30 9.08 -13.61
C PRO A 396 -16.98 9.58 -14.20
N VAL A 397 -16.13 10.23 -13.38
CA VAL A 397 -14.82 10.72 -13.80
C VAL A 397 -13.88 9.55 -14.12
N VAL A 398 -13.91 8.51 -13.29
CA VAL A 398 -13.16 7.27 -13.51
C VAL A 398 -13.68 6.55 -14.74
N LYS A 399 -15.01 6.40 -14.87
CA LYS A 399 -15.61 5.75 -16.03
C LYS A 399 -15.16 6.41 -17.34
N GLY A 400 -15.26 7.75 -17.41
CA GLY A 400 -14.80 8.49 -18.58
C GLY A 400 -13.29 8.36 -18.84
N PHE A 401 -12.47 8.24 -17.79
CA PHE A 401 -11.05 7.95 -17.95
C PHE A 401 -10.81 6.55 -18.54
N MET A 402 -11.44 5.51 -17.99
CA MET A 402 -11.30 4.13 -18.46
C MET A 402 -11.78 3.98 -19.91
N ASP A 403 -12.93 4.57 -20.26
CA ASP A 403 -13.48 4.54 -21.63
C ASP A 403 -12.50 5.16 -22.65
N ARG A 404 -11.83 6.27 -22.28
CA ARG A 404 -10.79 6.88 -23.13
C ARG A 404 -9.57 5.96 -23.29
N MET A 405 -9.16 5.26 -22.24
CA MET A 405 -7.99 4.38 -22.29
C MET A 405 -8.25 3.15 -23.17
N GLU A 406 -9.44 2.56 -23.08
CA GLU A 406 -9.85 1.47 -23.97
C GLU A 406 -9.90 1.92 -25.44
N ALA A 407 -10.37 3.15 -25.70
CA ALA A 407 -10.39 3.71 -27.05
C ALA A 407 -8.97 3.91 -27.62
N VAL A 408 -8.01 4.39 -26.83
CA VAL A 408 -6.60 4.56 -27.24
C VAL A 408 -5.98 3.20 -27.60
N GLU A 409 -6.15 2.18 -26.75
CA GLU A 409 -5.65 0.83 -27.00
C GLU A 409 -6.24 0.22 -28.30
N SER A 410 -7.54 0.44 -28.54
CA SER A 410 -8.20 -0.05 -29.75
C SER A 410 -7.67 0.59 -31.04
N ARG A 411 -7.21 1.85 -30.98
CA ARG A 411 -6.61 2.55 -32.13
C ARG A 411 -5.19 2.05 -32.39
N GLU A 412 -4.37 1.94 -31.35
CA GLU A 412 -2.99 1.43 -31.48
C GLU A 412 -2.98 -0.02 -32.02
N THR A 413 -3.93 -0.86 -31.58
CA THR A 413 -4.07 -2.24 -32.11
C THR A 413 -4.64 -2.31 -33.52
N ALA A 414 -5.44 -1.34 -33.95
CA ALA A 414 -5.93 -1.24 -35.33
C ALA A 414 -4.83 -0.76 -36.29
N GLU A 415 -4.01 0.21 -35.88
CA GLU A 415 -2.89 0.75 -36.66
C GLU A 415 -1.72 -0.23 -36.80
N THR A 416 -1.53 -1.12 -35.82
CA THR A 416 -0.48 -2.15 -35.85
C THR A 416 -0.90 -3.47 -36.52
N ARG A 417 -2.13 -3.59 -37.05
CA ARG A 417 -2.52 -4.74 -37.88
C ARG A 417 -1.92 -4.59 -39.28
N PRO A 418 -0.94 -5.42 -39.69
CA PRO A 418 -0.45 -5.39 -41.06
C PRO A 418 -1.60 -5.66 -42.03
N SER A 419 -1.63 -4.92 -43.14
CA SER A 419 -2.66 -5.10 -44.16
C SER A 419 -2.58 -6.52 -44.72
N MET A 420 -3.67 -7.04 -45.27
CA MET A 420 -3.68 -8.38 -45.87
C MET A 420 -2.61 -8.53 -46.98
N ARG A 421 -2.19 -7.42 -47.60
CA ARG A 421 -1.08 -7.37 -48.58
C ARG A 421 0.28 -7.64 -47.94
N ASP A 422 0.52 -7.20 -46.71
CA ASP A 422 1.80 -7.38 -46.01
C ASP A 422 2.00 -8.85 -45.58
N ARG A 423 0.92 -9.59 -45.30
CA ARG A 423 0.98 -11.05 -45.05
C ARG A 423 1.37 -11.88 -46.26
N PHE A 424 1.15 -11.38 -47.48
CA PHE A 424 1.52 -12.08 -48.71
C PHE A 424 2.99 -11.88 -49.10
N LEU A 425 3.63 -10.80 -48.64
CA LEU A 425 5.06 -10.56 -48.89
C LEU A 425 5.94 -11.40 -47.97
N VAL A 426 5.58 -11.56 -46.69
CA VAL A 426 6.36 -12.36 -45.73
C VAL A 426 6.43 -13.85 -46.13
N LYS A 427 5.38 -14.40 -46.76
CA LYS A 427 5.36 -15.80 -47.20
C LYS A 427 6.23 -16.10 -48.43
N ARG A 428 6.75 -15.09 -49.14
CA ARG A 428 7.60 -15.31 -50.32
C ARG A 428 9.09 -15.40 -49.97
N GLU A 429 9.51 -14.81 -48.86
CA GLU A 429 10.90 -14.83 -48.41
C GLU A 429 11.26 -16.09 -47.60
N GLU A 430 10.29 -16.73 -46.93
CA GLU A 430 10.53 -17.95 -46.14
C GLU A 430 10.74 -19.25 -46.96
N THR A 431 10.67 -19.19 -48.29
CA THR A 431 10.79 -20.40 -49.16
C THR A 431 12.16 -20.60 -49.82
N VAL A 432 13.18 -19.76 -49.55
CA VAL A 432 14.48 -19.84 -50.26
C VAL A 432 15.67 -20.21 -49.37
N GLU A 433 15.56 -20.20 -48.04
CA GLU A 433 16.67 -20.59 -47.16
C GLU A 433 16.34 -21.81 -46.29
N SER A 434 16.40 -23.00 -46.91
CA SER A 434 16.50 -24.26 -46.16
C SER A 434 17.58 -25.16 -46.78
N ARG A 435 18.86 -24.80 -46.57
CA ARG A 435 19.97 -25.75 -46.63
C ARG A 435 21.04 -25.40 -45.59
N GLY A 436 21.09 -26.21 -44.53
CA GLY A 436 22.32 -26.56 -43.84
C GLY A 436 22.73 -25.71 -42.64
N VAL A 437 22.65 -26.34 -41.48
CA VAL A 437 23.71 -26.55 -40.47
C VAL A 437 23.17 -26.32 -39.06
N ALA A 438 23.29 -27.38 -38.26
CA ALA A 438 22.94 -27.42 -36.85
C ALA A 438 23.99 -26.69 -36.02
N GLU A 439 23.56 -25.74 -35.19
CA GLU A 439 24.37 -25.23 -34.08
C GLU A 439 23.50 -24.73 -32.92
N THR A 440 24.10 -24.86 -31.74
CA THR A 440 23.54 -24.85 -30.37
C THR A 440 22.89 -23.54 -29.91
N ARG A 441 21.78 -23.64 -29.16
CA ARG A 441 21.07 -22.51 -28.52
C ARG A 441 21.89 -21.87 -27.38
N PRO A 442 22.17 -20.55 -27.39
CA PRO A 442 22.66 -19.82 -26.22
C PRO A 442 21.51 -19.35 -25.31
N SER A 443 21.79 -19.31 -24.00
CA SER A 443 20.86 -18.91 -22.94
C SER A 443 20.65 -17.38 -22.85
N MET A 444 19.58 -17.00 -22.15
CA MET A 444 18.89 -15.70 -22.12
C MET A 444 19.65 -14.50 -21.52
N ARG A 445 20.99 -14.49 -21.46
CA ARG A 445 21.78 -13.46 -20.76
C ARG A 445 22.54 -12.44 -21.62
N ASP A 446 22.58 -12.57 -22.95
CA ASP A 446 23.37 -11.67 -23.81
C ASP A 446 22.56 -11.01 -24.93
N ARG A 447 21.61 -10.14 -24.58
CA ARG A 447 21.03 -9.17 -25.53
C ARG A 447 20.67 -7.92 -24.77
N PHE A 448 21.51 -6.88 -24.78
CA PHE A 448 21.14 -5.44 -24.78
C PHE A 448 22.43 -4.60 -24.76
N ILE A 449 22.98 -4.31 -25.94
CA ILE A 449 23.90 -3.17 -26.20
C ILE A 449 23.46 -2.58 -27.54
N VAL A 450 23.69 -1.26 -27.73
CA VAL A 450 23.54 -0.40 -28.94
C VAL A 450 22.27 0.46 -28.87
N LYS A 451 22.28 1.80 -28.97
CA LYS A 451 23.31 2.83 -29.24
C LYS A 451 22.79 4.18 -28.70
N ARG A 452 23.70 5.01 -28.18
CA ARG A 452 23.55 6.47 -28.02
C ARG A 452 24.00 7.13 -29.33
N GLU A 453 23.20 8.04 -29.88
CA GLU A 453 23.70 9.08 -30.78
C GLU A 453 23.16 10.44 -30.35
N GLU A 454 24.04 11.42 -30.53
CA GLU A 454 24.04 12.77 -30.01
C GLU A 454 23.21 13.72 -30.86
N THR A 455 22.63 14.75 -30.23
CA THR A 455 22.55 16.08 -30.85
C THR A 455 22.62 17.14 -29.77
N ALA A 456 23.64 17.98 -29.89
CA ALA A 456 23.85 19.20 -29.11
C ALA A 456 23.45 20.44 -29.92
N ALA A 457 23.25 21.53 -29.18
CA ALA A 457 23.23 22.95 -29.57
C ALA A 457 21.87 23.60 -29.96
N SER A 458 21.33 24.40 -29.02
CA SER A 458 21.09 25.84 -29.26
C SER A 458 20.99 26.60 -27.92
N ARG A 459 21.70 27.72 -27.85
CA ARG A 459 21.94 28.59 -26.68
C ARG A 459 20.78 29.55 -26.35
N GLU A 460 20.72 29.88 -25.06
CA GLU A 460 20.44 31.18 -24.38
C GLU A 460 19.15 31.98 -24.64
N THR A 461 18.37 32.15 -23.56
CA THR A 461 17.99 33.46 -23.01
C THR A 461 17.91 33.35 -21.47
N THR A 462 18.77 34.08 -20.78
CA THR A 462 18.83 34.18 -19.32
C THR A 462 17.73 35.08 -18.77
N GLU A 463 16.77 34.49 -18.04
CA GLU A 463 16.02 35.21 -17.01
C GLU A 463 16.52 34.73 -15.64
N THR A 464 16.97 35.68 -14.83
CA THR A 464 17.53 35.47 -13.49
C THR A 464 16.46 34.90 -12.55
N ILE A 465 16.60 33.61 -12.21
CA ILE A 465 15.82 32.92 -11.17
C ILE A 465 16.44 33.29 -9.80
N PRO A 466 15.64 33.71 -8.79
CA PRO A 466 16.15 34.03 -7.45
C PRO A 466 16.82 32.83 -6.80
N SER A 467 17.89 33.06 -6.04
CA SER A 467 18.66 32.00 -5.39
C SER A 467 17.81 31.24 -4.35
N VAL A 468 18.16 29.97 -4.11
CA VAL A 468 17.53 29.08 -3.08
C VAL A 468 17.49 29.72 -1.68
N ARG A 469 18.40 30.67 -1.41
CA ARG A 469 18.43 31.44 -0.15
C ARG A 469 17.25 32.42 -0.04
N ASP A 470 16.84 33.05 -1.14
CA ASP A 470 15.75 34.05 -1.18
C ASP A 470 14.35 33.45 -1.07
N MET A 471 14.18 32.18 -1.42
CA MET A 471 12.92 31.44 -1.23
C MET A 471 12.79 30.90 0.19
N ARG A 472 13.90 30.45 0.80
CA ARG A 472 13.93 30.01 2.20
C ARG A 472 13.56 31.16 3.14
N ASP A 473 14.16 32.33 2.96
CA ASP A 473 13.97 33.47 3.87
C ASP A 473 12.56 34.11 3.74
N ARG A 474 11.88 33.93 2.60
CA ARG A 474 10.46 34.31 2.43
C ARG A 474 9.49 33.32 3.08
N PHE A 475 9.84 32.04 3.13
CA PHE A 475 9.00 30.99 3.73
C PHE A 475 9.04 31.03 5.26
N PHE A 476 10.19 31.37 5.86
CA PHE A 476 10.33 31.46 7.32
C PHE A 476 9.79 32.78 7.91
N ARG A 477 9.96 33.93 7.25
CA ARG A 477 9.42 35.22 7.74
C ARG A 477 7.90 35.24 7.88
N LYS A 478 7.16 34.57 6.98
CA LYS A 478 5.69 34.46 7.07
C LYS A 478 5.21 33.54 8.20
N ARG A 479 6.07 32.69 8.75
CA ARG A 479 5.72 31.76 9.85
C ARG A 479 5.86 32.44 11.21
N GLU A 480 6.77 33.38 11.37
CA GLU A 480 6.94 34.14 12.62
C GLU A 480 5.82 35.18 12.81
N GLU A 481 5.32 35.81 11.74
CA GLU A 481 4.19 36.75 11.81
C GLU A 481 2.82 36.07 12.10
N ALA A 482 2.72 34.75 11.91
CA ALA A 482 1.46 34.00 12.10
C ALA A 482 1.32 33.36 13.50
N VAL A 483 2.36 33.42 14.34
CA VAL A 483 2.37 32.76 15.67
C VAL A 483 1.91 33.69 16.80
N GLU A 484 1.74 35.00 16.56
CA GLU A 484 1.44 35.97 17.63
C GLU A 484 -0.05 36.25 17.90
N ILE A 485 -0.99 35.47 17.36
CA ILE A 485 -2.43 35.69 17.63
C ILE A 485 -3.15 34.40 18.06
N LYS A 486 -3.51 34.40 19.36
CA LYS A 486 -4.48 33.57 20.12
C LYS A 486 -3.94 32.34 20.87
N GLU A 487 -3.47 32.60 22.08
CA GLU A 487 -3.68 31.73 23.24
C GLU A 487 -5.14 31.84 23.74
N GLU A 488 -5.74 30.69 24.12
CA GLU A 488 -6.56 30.37 25.32
C GLU A 488 -7.68 29.31 25.08
N PRO A 489 -8.16 28.57 26.11
CA PRO A 489 -7.91 27.12 26.25
C PRO A 489 -9.20 26.25 26.31
N GLN A 490 -9.02 24.91 26.28
CA GLN A 490 -9.91 23.79 26.77
C GLN A 490 -9.74 22.57 25.83
N GLY A 491 -9.64 21.30 26.22
CA GLY A 491 -9.60 20.59 27.51
C GLY A 491 -9.37 19.09 27.19
N GLN A 492 -8.57 18.41 28.00
CA GLN A 492 -8.28 16.97 27.90
C GLN A 492 -9.51 16.11 28.31
N PRO A 493 -9.49 14.81 27.99
CA PRO A 493 -9.51 13.88 29.12
C PRO A 493 -8.41 12.81 29.01
N ALA A 494 -7.66 12.70 30.10
CA ALA A 494 -6.82 11.57 30.46
C ALA A 494 -7.71 10.45 31.05
N PHE A 495 -7.37 9.19 30.77
CA PHE A 495 -7.85 8.06 31.57
C PHE A 495 -6.64 7.29 32.12
N PHE A 496 -6.36 7.53 33.40
CA PHE A 496 -5.64 6.62 34.30
C PHE A 496 -6.62 5.52 34.73
N PHE A 497 -6.16 4.27 34.81
CA PHE A 497 -6.80 3.25 35.64
C PHE A 497 -5.85 2.91 36.78
N ASP A 498 -6.30 3.27 37.98
CA ASP A 498 -5.72 2.93 39.26
C ASP A 498 -6.01 1.47 39.60
N LEU A 499 -5.02 0.80 40.20
CA LEU A 499 -5.05 -0.59 40.65
C LEU A 499 -4.94 -0.57 42.17
N GLN A 500 -6.05 -0.68 42.90
CA GLN A 500 -6.06 -1.18 44.28
C GLN A 500 -7.41 -1.83 44.61
N GLY A 501 -7.36 -2.95 45.35
CA GLY A 501 -8.49 -3.44 46.14
C GLY A 501 -8.70 -4.95 46.13
N GLU A 502 -7.90 -5.64 46.97
CA GLU A 502 -8.13 -6.92 47.69
C GLU A 502 -8.44 -8.23 46.94
#